data_AF-A0A7E5WK92-F1
#
_entry.id   AF-A0A7E5WK92-F1
#
_cell.length_a   1.000
_cell.length_b   1.000
_cell.length_c   1.000
_cell.angle_alpha   90.00
_cell.angle_beta   90.00
_cell.angle_gamma   90.00
#
_symmetry.space_group_name_H-M   'P 1'
#
loop_
_entity.id
_entity.type
_entity.pdbx_description
1 polymer ?
#
loop_
_entity_poly.entity_id
_entity_poly.type
_entity_poly.pdbx_seq_one_letter_code
_entity_poly.pdbx_strand_id
1 'polypeptide(L)'
;MAPGDTVFLHPYLLHGSGPNVSKNYRKAITFHFANSFCHYIDIAGTVQEEMAKGFEYYNEKKGMKLSYVDAWRYKCKQVKGTRSNL
;
A
#
# COMPACT_ATOMS: atom_id res chain seq x y z
N MET A 1 -19.59 -8.32 -9.83
CA MET A 1 -18.36 -8.65 -10.56
C MET A 1 -18.25 -10.17 -10.61
N ALA A 2 -18.15 -10.72 -11.81
CA ALA A 2 -17.87 -12.12 -12.06
C ALA A 2 -16.35 -12.40 -11.93
N PRO A 3 -15.91 -13.67 -11.78
CA PRO A 3 -14.49 -14.00 -11.80
C PRO A 3 -13.81 -13.50 -13.08
N GLY A 4 -12.74 -12.74 -12.93
CA GLY A 4 -11.99 -12.11 -14.04
C GLY A 4 -12.31 -10.62 -14.25
N ASP A 5 -13.47 -10.15 -13.77
CA ASP A 5 -13.78 -8.72 -13.80
C ASP A 5 -12.75 -7.93 -12.99
N THR A 6 -12.28 -6.82 -13.55
CA THR A 6 -11.28 -5.96 -12.92
C THR A 6 -11.81 -4.54 -12.82
N VAL A 7 -11.58 -3.90 -11.68
CA VAL A 7 -11.91 -2.49 -11.45
C VAL A 7 -10.63 -1.71 -11.17
N PHE A 8 -10.52 -0.52 -11.76
CA PHE A 8 -9.41 0.41 -11.54
C PHE A 8 -9.92 1.57 -10.70
N LEU A 9 -9.21 1.85 -9.59
CA LEU A 9 -9.60 2.89 -8.65
C LEU A 9 -8.47 3.92 -8.51
N HIS A 10 -8.83 5.19 -8.40
CA HIS A 10 -7.90 6.25 -8.01
C HIS A 10 -7.68 6.18 -6.47
N PRO A 11 -6.46 6.42 -5.94
CA PRO A 11 -6.17 6.30 -4.50
C PRO A 11 -6.98 7.25 -3.60
N TYR A 12 -7.51 8.35 -4.13
CA TYR A 12 -8.40 9.26 -3.39
C TYR A 12 -9.88 8.92 -3.48
N LEU A 13 -10.26 7.87 -4.19
CA LEU A 13 -11.64 7.40 -4.18
C LEU A 13 -11.96 6.80 -2.80
N LEU A 14 -12.89 7.42 -2.08
CA LEU A 14 -13.42 6.86 -0.84
C LEU A 14 -14.17 5.57 -1.17
N HIS A 15 -13.74 4.45 -0.58
CA HIS A 15 -14.33 3.15 -0.84
C HIS A 15 -14.21 2.24 0.39
N GLY A 16 -15.03 1.19 0.41
CA GLY A 16 -15.05 0.19 1.48
C GLY A 16 -15.78 -1.08 1.04
N SER A 17 -15.58 -2.17 1.77
CA SER A 17 -16.31 -3.41 1.51
C SER A 17 -17.67 -3.40 2.19
N GLY A 18 -18.73 -3.70 1.43
CA GLY A 18 -20.02 -4.05 2.03
C GLY A 18 -19.94 -5.36 2.84
N PRO A 19 -20.80 -5.54 3.86
CA PRO A 19 -20.81 -6.73 4.69
C PRO A 19 -21.09 -8.00 3.88
N ASN A 20 -20.41 -9.09 4.20
CA ASN A 20 -20.70 -10.40 3.63
C ASN A 20 -21.77 -11.11 4.47
N VAL A 21 -23.03 -11.03 4.03
CA VAL A 21 -24.18 -11.66 4.71
C VAL A 21 -24.42 -13.11 4.29
N SER A 22 -23.55 -13.68 3.45
CA SER A 22 -23.64 -15.08 3.00
C SER A 22 -22.88 -16.02 3.93
N LYS A 23 -23.08 -17.34 3.76
CA LYS A 23 -22.29 -18.39 4.44
C LYS A 23 -20.98 -18.73 3.72
N ASN A 24 -20.66 -18.03 2.64
CA ASN A 24 -19.50 -18.29 1.79
C ASN A 24 -18.39 -17.26 2.00
N TYR A 25 -17.17 -17.59 1.56
CA TYR A 25 -16.04 -16.64 1.55
C TYR A 25 -15.90 -15.95 0.19
N ARG A 26 -15.81 -14.61 0.20
CA ARG A 26 -15.53 -13.80 -1.00
C ARG A 26 -14.02 -13.59 -1.13
N LYS A 27 -13.45 -13.94 -2.29
CA LYS A 27 -12.01 -13.75 -2.60
C LYS A 27 -11.83 -12.62 -3.62
N ALA A 28 -10.78 -11.83 -3.44
CA ALA A 28 -10.31 -10.82 -4.38
C ALA A 28 -8.78 -10.70 -4.28
N ILE A 29 -8.13 -10.26 -5.34
CA ILE A 29 -6.71 -9.92 -5.36
C ILE A 29 -6.57 -8.46 -5.80
N THR A 30 -5.69 -7.70 -5.14
CA THR A 30 -5.51 -6.27 -5.41
C THR A 30 -4.03 -5.94 -5.55
N PHE A 31 -3.74 -4.97 -6.41
CA PHE A 31 -2.41 -4.43 -6.64
C PHE A 31 -2.53 -2.91 -6.73
N HIS A 32 -1.54 -2.20 -6.18
CA HIS A 32 -1.40 -0.75 -6.35
C HIS A 32 -0.19 -0.50 -7.23
N PHE A 33 -0.39 0.20 -8.35
CA PHE A 33 0.68 0.62 -9.25
C PHE A 33 0.94 2.10 -9.07
N ALA A 34 2.21 2.48 -9.17
CA ALA A 34 2.64 3.87 -9.20
C ALA A 34 3.58 4.06 -10.39
N ASN A 35 3.60 5.28 -10.94
CA ASN A 35 4.57 5.64 -11.96
C ASN A 35 5.97 5.62 -11.33
N SER A 36 6.99 5.10 -12.04
CA SER A 36 8.37 5.04 -11.53
C SER A 36 8.97 6.42 -11.23
N PHE A 37 8.42 7.51 -11.78
CA PHE A 37 8.84 8.88 -11.48
C PHE A 37 8.28 9.46 -10.16
N CYS A 38 7.32 8.79 -9.51
CA CYS A 38 6.82 9.21 -8.20
C CYS A 38 7.92 9.21 -7.14
N HIS A 39 7.71 9.90 -6.02
CA HIS A 39 8.70 10.02 -4.95
C HIS A 39 8.07 9.77 -3.58
N TYR A 40 8.92 9.38 -2.63
CA TYR A 40 8.55 9.33 -1.22
C TYR A 40 8.52 10.76 -0.67
N ILE A 41 7.46 11.10 0.05
CA ILE A 41 7.30 12.39 0.71
C ILE A 41 7.70 12.30 2.18
N ASP A 42 8.11 13.42 2.75
CA ASP A 42 8.14 13.55 4.20
C ASP A 42 6.70 13.59 4.72
N ILE A 43 6.44 12.83 5.77
CA ILE A 43 5.12 12.67 6.39
C ILE A 43 5.05 13.32 7.77
N ALA A 44 6.14 13.94 8.25
CA ALA A 44 6.12 14.74 9.47
C ALA A 44 5.09 15.88 9.37
N GLY A 45 4.26 16.03 10.42
CA GLY A 45 3.17 16.99 10.46
C GLY A 45 1.93 16.64 9.63
N THR A 46 1.90 15.46 8.99
CA THR A 46 0.76 15.00 8.19
C THR A 46 -0.13 14.02 8.97
N VAL A 47 -1.33 13.76 8.47
CA VAL A 47 -2.23 12.75 9.06
C VAL A 47 -1.66 11.32 8.98
N GLN A 48 -0.65 11.08 8.14
CA GLN A 48 0.01 9.79 7.96
C GLN A 48 1.15 9.55 8.97
N GLU A 49 1.57 10.57 9.73
CA GLU A 49 2.70 10.48 10.67
C GLU A 49 2.52 9.38 11.71
N GLU A 50 1.34 9.32 12.34
CA GLU A 50 1.04 8.36 13.41
C GLU A 50 1.08 6.90 12.92
N MET A 51 0.66 6.66 11.67
CA MET A 51 0.75 5.34 11.06
C MET A 51 2.22 4.91 10.91
N ALA A 52 3.10 5.81 10.46
CA ALA A 52 4.51 5.49 10.29
C ALA A 52 5.22 5.27 11.62
N LYS A 53 4.97 6.11 12.63
CA LYS A 53 5.49 5.89 14.00
C LYS A 53 5.06 4.53 14.55
N GLY A 54 3.78 4.17 14.38
CA GLY A 54 3.27 2.87 14.79
C GLY A 54 4.03 1.73 14.10
N PHE A 55 4.20 1.80 12.78
CA PHE A 55 4.95 0.81 12.01
C PHE A 55 6.40 0.66 12.48
N GLU A 56 7.12 1.77 12.65
CA GLU A 56 8.52 1.78 13.07
C GLU A 56 8.69 1.24 14.50
N TYR A 57 7.79 1.58 15.41
CA TYR A 57 7.76 1.02 16.77
C TYR A 57 7.62 -0.51 16.77
N TYR A 58 6.75 -1.06 15.92
CA TYR A 58 6.59 -2.52 15.80
C TYR A 58 7.82 -3.19 15.18
N ASN A 59 8.49 -2.54 14.23
CA ASN A 59 9.73 -3.06 13.65
C ASN A 59 10.85 -3.09 14.67
N GLU A 60 11.01 -2.02 15.45
CA GLU A 60 12.02 -1.94 16.51
C GLU A 60 11.84 -3.05 17.55
N LYS A 61 10.58 -3.32 17.96
CA LYS A 61 10.26 -4.46 18.83
C LYS A 61 10.65 -5.82 18.27
N LYS A 62 10.72 -5.95 16.95
CA LYS A 62 11.19 -7.17 16.26
C LYS A 62 12.70 -7.16 16.00
N GLY A 63 13.43 -6.17 16.52
CA GLY A 63 14.87 -6.01 16.28
C GLY A 63 15.21 -5.49 14.88
N MET A 64 14.23 -4.96 14.14
CA MET A 64 14.42 -4.43 12.80
C MET A 64 14.49 -2.90 12.83
N LYS A 65 15.66 -2.32 12.52
CA LYS A 65 15.79 -0.87 12.32
C LYS A 65 15.48 -0.52 10.86
N LEU A 66 14.19 -0.45 10.55
CA LEU A 66 13.70 -0.17 9.20
C LEU A 66 12.66 0.95 9.24
N SER A 67 12.95 2.07 8.55
CA SER A 67 11.99 3.16 8.43
C SER A 67 10.78 2.77 7.59
N TYR A 68 9.69 3.50 7.74
CA TYR A 68 8.49 3.31 6.93
C TYR A 68 8.78 3.40 5.42
N VAL A 69 9.56 4.40 5.01
CA VAL A 69 9.94 4.63 3.61
C VAL A 69 10.83 3.49 3.07
N ASP A 70 11.79 3.03 3.86
CA ASP A 70 12.67 1.93 3.44
C ASP A 70 11.89 0.64 3.22
N ALA A 71 10.92 0.34 4.08
CA ALA A 71 10.04 -0.81 3.89
C ALA A 71 9.32 -0.78 2.53
N TRP A 72 8.85 0.39 2.10
CA TRP A 72 8.27 0.54 0.76
C TRP A 72 9.31 0.38 -0.35
N ARG A 73 10.51 0.95 -0.22
CA ARG A 73 11.59 0.78 -1.21
C ARG A 73 11.95 -0.69 -1.43
N TYR A 74 12.00 -1.49 -0.38
CA TYR A 74 12.28 -2.92 -0.49
C TYR A 74 11.14 -3.72 -1.14
N LYS A 75 9.89 -3.34 -0.83
CA LYS A 75 8.68 -4.01 -1.33
C LYS A 75 8.33 -3.64 -2.76
N CYS A 76 8.61 -2.40 -3.18
CA CYS A 76 8.38 -1.94 -4.55
C CYS A 76 9.20 -2.76 -5.55
N LYS A 77 8.57 -3.15 -6.66
CA LYS A 77 9.19 -3.89 -7.76
C LYS A 77 8.87 -3.20 -9.07
N GLN A 78 9.88 -3.09 -9.93
CA GLN A 78 9.69 -2.64 -11.30
C GLN A 78 8.92 -3.72 -12.08
N VAL A 79 7.77 -3.35 -12.61
CA VAL A 79 6.92 -4.26 -13.40
C VAL A 79 7.16 -4.06 -14.90
N LYS A 80 7.30 -2.82 -15.34
CA LYS A 80 7.51 -2.45 -16.75
C LYS A 80 8.20 -1.09 -16.87
N GLY A 81 8.92 -0.86 -17.97
CA GLY A 81 9.58 0.41 -18.27
C GLY A 81 10.88 0.60 -17.52
N THR A 82 11.35 1.83 -17.39
CA THR A 82 12.62 2.18 -16.73
C THR A 82 12.40 2.49 -15.25
N ARG A 83 13.29 1.96 -14.39
CA ARG A 83 13.33 2.38 -12.99
C ARG A 83 13.81 3.81 -12.88
N SER A 84 13.12 4.61 -12.08
CA SER A 84 13.53 5.99 -11.80
C SER A 84 13.59 6.18 -10.28
N ASN A 85 12.58 6.79 -9.70
CA ASN A 85 12.57 7.24 -8.31
C ASN A 85 11.99 6.20 -7.33
N LEU A 86 11.07 5.34 -7.78
CA LEU A 86 10.54 4.19 -7.01
C LEU A 86 11.26 2.86 -7.36
#